data_AF-A0A817RJX3-F1
#
_entry.id   AF-A0A817RJX3-F1
#
_cell.length_a   1.000
_cell.length_b   1.000
_cell.length_c   1.000
_cell.angle_alpha   90.00
_cell.angle_beta   90.00
_cell.angle_gamma   90.00
#
_symmetry.space_group_name_H-M   'P 1'
#
loop_
_entity.id
_entity.type
_entity.pdbx_description
1 polymer ?
#
loop_
_entity_poly.entity_id
_entity_poly.type
_entity_poly.pdbx_seq_one_letter_code
_entity_poly.pdbx_strand_id
1 'polypeptide(L)'
;MRTEDPRYLQLLGRLHHAQCNYDDYELVLSRVVGQSSVGSLRDEPWNKAPILVLRNEVRTQLNNKAAIHKAAEIGQAPMVCVAQDTCKGKSIEDPTLIKKLLELSDSKTEHLPGLLPLVPGMPVILTQNIAIELGLINGMNGIF
;
A
#
# COMPACT_ATOMS: atom_id res chain seq x y z
N MET A 1 -3.82 23.28 -2.33
CA MET A 1 -4.57 22.93 -1.10
C MET A 1 -5.15 21.53 -1.31
N ARG A 2 -5.12 20.62 -0.31
CA ARG A 2 -5.46 19.19 -0.54
C ARG A 2 -6.95 18.84 -0.43
N THR A 3 -7.78 19.74 0.12
CA THR A 3 -9.24 19.64 0.15
C THR A 3 -9.82 21.04 0.15
N GLU A 4 -11.00 21.20 -0.44
CA GLU A 4 -11.74 22.47 -0.52
C GLU A 4 -12.94 22.51 0.44
N ASP A 5 -13.31 21.38 1.07
CA ASP A 5 -14.42 21.28 2.02
C ASP A 5 -14.07 21.99 3.34
N PRO A 6 -14.71 23.12 3.68
CA PRO A 6 -14.40 23.86 4.90
C PRO A 6 -14.68 23.08 6.18
N ARG A 7 -15.72 22.22 6.19
CA ARG A 7 -16.08 21.39 7.35
C ARG A 7 -15.01 20.33 7.57
N TYR A 8 -14.54 19.71 6.49
CA TYR A 8 -13.47 18.71 6.56
C TYR A 8 -12.12 19.33 6.97
N LEU A 9 -11.82 20.54 6.48
CA LEU A 9 -10.62 21.28 6.90
C LEU A 9 -10.62 21.59 8.40
N GLN A 10 -11.76 22.02 8.95
CA GLN A 10 -11.90 22.28 10.38
C GLN A 10 -11.73 21.01 11.22
N LEU A 11 -12.35 19.90 10.79
CA LEU A 11 -12.16 18.57 11.41
C LEU A 11 -10.67 18.21 11.45
N LEU A 12 -9.96 18.27 10.32
CA LEU A 12 -8.54 17.93 10.24
C LEU A 12 -7.68 18.85 11.12
N GLY A 13 -8.00 20.15 11.16
CA GLY A 13 -7.34 21.12 12.03
C GLY A 13 -7.50 20.80 13.51
N ARG A 14 -8.70 20.43 13.96
CA ARG A 14 -8.97 20.01 15.35
C ARG A 14 -8.31 18.67 15.67
N LEU A 15 -8.36 17.70 14.74
CA LEU A 15 -7.72 16.40 14.91
C LEU A 15 -6.21 16.53 15.11
N HIS A 16 -5.55 17.38 14.33
CA HIS A 16 -4.11 17.66 14.46
C HIS A 16 -3.72 18.18 15.86
N HIS A 17 -4.59 18.96 16.49
CA HIS A 17 -4.35 19.55 17.81
C HIS A 17 -5.01 18.76 18.96
N ALA A 18 -5.56 17.57 18.68
CA ALA A 18 -6.32 16.76 19.64
C ALA A 18 -7.50 17.51 20.29
N GLN A 19 -8.19 18.35 19.51
CA GLN A 19 -9.33 19.18 19.94
C GLN A 19 -10.66 18.74 19.28
N CYS A 20 -10.77 17.48 18.86
CA CYS A 20 -12.00 16.96 18.25
C CYS A 20 -13.20 17.09 19.21
N ASN A 21 -14.35 17.43 18.64
CA ASN A 21 -15.61 17.51 19.37
C ASN A 21 -16.60 16.41 18.93
N TYR A 22 -17.81 16.44 19.47
CA TYR A 22 -18.82 15.43 19.16
C TYR A 22 -19.30 15.48 17.70
N ASP A 23 -19.38 16.68 17.11
CA ASP A 23 -19.75 16.85 15.70
C ASP A 23 -18.70 16.25 14.74
N ASP A 24 -17.42 16.29 15.13
CA ASP A 24 -16.32 15.64 14.42
C ASP A 24 -16.45 14.12 14.43
N TYR A 25 -16.81 13.56 15.59
CA TYR A 25 -17.06 12.13 15.75
C TYR A 25 -18.21 11.66 14.87
N GLU A 26 -19.36 12.34 14.91
CA GLU A 26 -20.52 12.03 14.07
C GLU A 26 -20.21 12.17 12.57
N LEU A 27 -19.40 13.17 12.19
CA LEU A 27 -18.96 13.34 10.81
C LEU A 27 -18.10 12.15 10.34
N VAL A 28 -17.14 11.68 11.15
CA VAL A 28 -16.32 10.51 10.79
C VAL A 28 -17.16 9.24 10.77
N LEU A 29 -18.09 9.06 11.72
CA LEU A 29 -19.02 7.93 11.73
C LEU A 29 -19.84 7.83 10.45
N SER A 30 -20.28 8.96 9.89
CA SER A 30 -21.02 8.98 8.61
C SER A 30 -20.23 8.38 7.43
N ARG A 31 -18.92 8.18 7.58
CA ARG A 31 -18.03 7.59 6.57
C ARG A 31 -17.78 6.10 6.79
N VAL A 32 -18.32 5.51 7.85
CA VAL A 32 -18.27 4.06 8.07
C VAL A 32 -19.22 3.38 7.09
N VAL A 33 -18.66 2.47 6.29
CA VAL A 33 -19.43 1.70 5.31
C VAL A 33 -20.39 0.76 6.04
N GLY A 34 -21.64 0.70 5.59
CA GLY A 34 -22.71 -0.13 6.17
C GLY A 34 -23.86 0.67 6.81
N GLN A 35 -23.69 1.98 7.03
CA GLN A 35 -24.74 2.88 7.52
C GLN A 35 -25.47 3.62 6.40
N SER A 36 -25.69 2.96 5.25
CA SER A 36 -26.41 3.50 4.07
C SER A 36 -25.65 4.50 3.18
N SER A 37 -24.35 4.71 3.41
CA SER A 37 -23.54 5.71 2.69
C SER A 37 -23.02 5.25 1.32
N VAL A 38 -22.93 3.93 1.06
CA VAL A 38 -22.40 3.35 -0.18
C VAL A 38 -23.17 2.08 -0.53
N GLY A 39 -23.60 1.94 -1.80
CA GLY A 39 -24.32 0.76 -2.27
C GLY A 39 -23.45 -0.50 -2.36
N SER A 40 -22.27 -0.39 -2.97
CA SER A 40 -21.31 -1.50 -3.12
C SER A 40 -19.88 -0.97 -3.18
N LEU A 41 -18.96 -1.68 -2.52
CA LEU A 41 -17.52 -1.40 -2.59
C LEU A 41 -16.85 -1.96 -3.86
N ARG A 42 -17.60 -2.72 -4.67
CA ARG A 42 -17.11 -3.23 -5.96
C ARG A 42 -17.24 -2.21 -7.09
N ASP A 43 -17.97 -1.13 -6.84
CA ASP A 43 -18.22 -0.09 -7.83
C ASP A 43 -17.20 1.05 -7.65
N GLU A 44 -17.02 1.84 -8.72
CA GLU A 44 -16.21 3.05 -8.67
C GLU A 44 -16.79 4.08 -7.70
N PRO A 45 -15.95 4.86 -6.98
CA PRO A 45 -14.47 4.83 -6.99
C PRO A 45 -13.87 3.82 -5.98
N TRP A 46 -14.70 3.07 -5.25
CA TRP A 46 -14.27 2.28 -4.09
C TRP A 46 -13.42 1.06 -4.45
N ASN A 47 -13.71 0.45 -5.59
CA ASN A 47 -12.92 -0.66 -6.14
C ASN A 47 -11.46 -0.28 -6.49
N LYS A 48 -11.16 1.02 -6.60
CA LYS A 48 -9.82 1.56 -6.86
C LYS A 48 -9.24 2.35 -5.68
N ALA A 49 -9.98 2.50 -4.59
CA ALA A 49 -9.55 3.27 -3.45
C ALA A 49 -8.35 2.60 -2.75
N PRO A 50 -7.29 3.35 -2.39
CA PRO A 50 -6.18 2.80 -1.64
C PRO A 50 -6.64 2.42 -0.23
N ILE A 51 -6.11 1.30 0.29
CA ILE A 51 -6.38 0.85 1.65
C ILE A 51 -5.22 1.27 2.55
N LEU A 52 -5.53 2.08 3.57
CA LEU A 52 -4.57 2.49 4.58
C LEU A 52 -4.68 1.56 5.79
N VAL A 53 -3.54 1.06 6.26
CA VAL A 53 -3.45 0.19 7.43
C VAL A 53 -2.33 0.64 8.34
N LEU A 54 -2.44 0.32 9.63
CA LEU A 54 -1.47 0.72 10.64
C LEU A 54 -0.12 0.00 10.51
N ARG A 55 -0.12 -1.25 10.03
CA ARG A 55 1.06 -2.13 10.03
C ARG A 55 1.48 -2.49 8.60
N ASN A 56 2.78 -2.41 8.34
CA ASN A 56 3.37 -2.75 7.05
C ASN A 56 3.12 -4.21 6.67
N GLU A 57 3.16 -5.13 7.64
CA GLU A 57 2.88 -6.55 7.43
C GLU A 57 1.48 -6.76 6.84
N VAL A 58 0.49 -6.02 7.34
CA VAL A 58 -0.90 -6.11 6.88
C VAL A 58 -1.01 -5.55 5.47
N ARG A 59 -0.34 -4.42 5.19
CA ARG A 59 -0.28 -3.82 3.84
C ARG A 59 0.29 -4.83 2.84
N THR A 60 1.43 -5.45 3.17
CA THR A 60 2.11 -6.44 2.33
C THR A 60 1.21 -7.65 2.06
N GLN A 61 0.53 -8.18 3.08
CA GLN A 61 -0.41 -9.29 2.87
C GLN A 61 -1.61 -8.92 2.00
N LEU A 62 -2.17 -7.71 2.18
CA LEU A 62 -3.26 -7.22 1.34
C LEU A 62 -2.83 -7.05 -0.12
N ASN A 63 -1.66 -6.45 -0.35
CA ASN A 63 -1.11 -6.27 -1.69
C ASN A 63 -0.80 -7.62 -2.37
N ASN A 64 -0.25 -8.59 -1.64
CA ASN A 64 -0.02 -9.94 -2.18
C ASN A 64 -1.33 -10.62 -2.58
N LYS A 65 -2.38 -10.51 -1.75
CA LYS A 65 -3.71 -11.03 -2.10
C LYS A 65 -4.30 -10.31 -3.32
N ALA A 66 -4.13 -9.00 -3.42
CA ALA A 66 -4.59 -8.22 -4.56
C ALA A 66 -3.89 -8.67 -5.86
N ALA A 67 -2.57 -8.89 -5.82
CA ALA A 67 -1.82 -9.41 -6.96
C ALA A 67 -2.31 -10.81 -7.37
N ILE A 68 -2.48 -11.74 -6.42
CA ILE A 68 -3.00 -13.09 -6.69
C ILE A 68 -4.40 -13.03 -7.31
N HIS A 69 -5.28 -12.18 -6.77
CA HIS A 69 -6.63 -12.01 -7.30
C HIS A 69 -6.59 -11.45 -8.73
N LYS A 70 -5.74 -10.46 -9.00
CA LYS A 70 -5.57 -9.89 -10.34
C LYS A 70 -5.04 -10.92 -11.33
N ALA A 71 -4.05 -11.72 -10.93
CA ALA A 71 -3.53 -12.84 -11.73
C ALA A 71 -4.63 -13.83 -12.13
N ALA A 72 -5.50 -14.20 -11.18
CA ALA A 72 -6.64 -15.06 -11.45
C ALA A 72 -7.68 -14.41 -12.38
N GLU A 73 -7.96 -13.12 -12.19
CA GLU A 73 -8.88 -12.34 -13.04
C GLU A 73 -8.44 -12.29 -14.51
N ILE A 74 -7.14 -12.10 -14.76
CA ILE A 74 -6.59 -12.03 -16.12
C ILE A 74 -6.18 -13.39 -16.70
N GLY A 75 -6.26 -14.47 -15.91
CA GLY A 75 -5.87 -15.82 -16.32
C GLY A 75 -4.36 -15.99 -16.55
N GLN A 76 -3.51 -15.20 -15.89
CA GLN A 76 -2.06 -15.22 -16.05
C GLN A 76 -1.36 -15.41 -14.70
N ALA A 77 -0.34 -16.25 -14.65
CA ALA A 77 0.46 -16.43 -13.44
C ALA A 77 1.25 -15.14 -13.09
N PRO A 78 1.38 -14.79 -11.80
CA PRO A 78 2.17 -13.64 -11.39
C PRO A 78 3.66 -13.88 -11.67
N MET A 79 4.36 -12.83 -12.12
CA MET A 79 5.82 -12.79 -12.10
C MET A 79 6.27 -12.53 -10.66
N VAL A 80 7.28 -13.23 -10.17
CA VAL A 80 7.81 -12.98 -8.81
C VAL A 80 9.24 -12.46 -8.93
N CYS A 81 9.44 -11.21 -8.52
CA CYS A 81 10.78 -10.67 -8.30
C CYS A 81 11.28 -11.16 -6.94
N VAL A 82 12.39 -11.91 -6.96
CA VAL A 82 13.00 -12.50 -5.76
C VAL A 82 14.19 -11.64 -5.36
N ALA A 83 14.25 -11.25 -4.09
CA ALA A 83 15.37 -10.49 -3.55
C ALA A 83 16.68 -11.30 -3.61
N GLN A 84 17.78 -10.59 -3.86
CA GLN A 84 19.13 -11.14 -3.81
C GLN A 84 19.92 -10.46 -2.70
N ASP A 85 20.10 -11.17 -1.60
CA ASP A 85 20.75 -10.64 -0.41
C ASP A 85 22.26 -10.94 -0.40
N THR A 86 23.04 -10.00 0.13
CA THR A 86 24.47 -10.17 0.35
C THR A 86 24.84 -9.80 1.78
N CYS A 87 25.89 -10.44 2.31
CA CYS A 87 26.50 -10.08 3.59
C CYS A 87 27.95 -9.69 3.35
N LYS A 88 28.30 -8.44 3.66
CA LYS A 88 29.65 -7.88 3.42
C LYS A 88 30.14 -8.08 1.98
N GLY A 89 29.23 -7.91 1.01
CA GLY A 89 29.52 -8.03 -0.42
C GLY A 89 29.61 -9.47 -0.94
N LYS A 90 29.35 -10.48 -0.11
CA LYS A 90 29.28 -11.89 -0.54
C LYS A 90 27.83 -12.35 -0.60
N SER A 91 27.47 -13.03 -1.68
CA SER A 91 26.16 -13.66 -1.80
C SER A 91 25.95 -14.69 -0.69
N ILE A 92 24.72 -14.75 -0.19
CA ILE A 92 24.34 -15.74 0.81
C ILE A 92 24.01 -17.04 0.08
N GLU A 93 24.67 -18.14 0.47
CA GLU A 93 24.51 -19.45 -0.18
C GLU A 93 23.70 -20.45 0.66
N ASP A 94 23.61 -20.25 1.99
CA ASP A 94 22.85 -21.15 2.88
C ASP A 94 21.35 -21.09 2.56
N PRO A 95 20.74 -22.17 2.05
CA PRO A 95 19.32 -22.19 1.68
C PRO A 95 18.40 -21.88 2.85
N THR A 96 18.80 -22.25 4.07
CA THR A 96 18.00 -22.00 5.27
C THR A 96 17.95 -20.51 5.59
N LEU A 97 19.10 -19.83 5.52
CA LEU A 97 19.19 -18.40 5.71
C LEU A 97 18.49 -17.63 4.60
N ILE A 98 18.68 -18.00 3.33
CA ILE A 98 17.99 -17.39 2.18
C ILE A 98 16.48 -17.44 2.41
N LYS A 99 15.93 -18.61 2.74
CA LYS A 99 14.50 -18.76 2.99
C LYS A 99 14.02 -17.83 4.12
N LYS A 100 14.76 -17.76 5.23
CA LYS A 100 14.41 -16.88 6.35
C LYS A 100 14.43 -15.40 5.97
N LEU A 101 15.39 -14.98 5.15
CA LEU A 101 15.48 -13.59 4.67
C LEU A 101 14.31 -13.25 3.74
N LEU A 102 13.95 -14.16 2.83
CA LEU A 102 12.81 -13.99 1.94
C LEU A 102 11.47 -13.88 2.69
N GLU A 103 11.37 -14.54 3.85
CA GLU A 103 10.19 -14.53 4.73
C GLU A 103 10.19 -13.38 5.76
N LEU A 104 11.24 -12.54 5.80
CA LEU A 104 11.26 -11.40 6.71
C LEU A 104 10.15 -10.40 6.38
N SER A 105 9.61 -9.81 7.44
CA SER A 105 8.70 -8.67 7.29
C SER A 105 9.40 -7.49 6.64
N ASP A 106 8.68 -6.80 5.76
CA ASP A 106 9.14 -5.57 5.11
C ASP A 106 9.40 -4.43 6.12
N SER A 107 8.87 -4.53 7.34
CA SER A 107 9.21 -3.61 8.45
C SER A 107 10.67 -3.73 8.91
N LYS A 108 11.35 -4.84 8.58
CA LYS A 108 12.74 -5.13 8.97
C LYS A 108 13.73 -4.97 7.81
N THR A 109 13.25 -4.68 6.61
CA THR A 109 14.03 -4.69 5.37
C THR A 109 13.79 -3.41 4.56
N GLU A 110 13.74 -2.25 5.24
CA GLU A 110 13.57 -0.93 4.60
C GLU A 110 12.34 -0.85 3.69
N HIS A 111 11.25 -1.56 4.05
CA HIS A 111 10.01 -1.62 3.30
C HIS A 111 10.10 -2.38 1.96
N LEU A 112 11.13 -3.19 1.76
CA LEU A 112 11.30 -4.04 0.59
C LEU A 112 10.98 -5.51 0.93
N PRO A 113 10.03 -6.14 0.24
CA PRO A 113 9.71 -7.54 0.48
C PRO A 113 10.77 -8.46 -0.14
N GLY A 114 11.00 -9.63 0.46
CA GLY A 114 11.85 -10.67 -0.13
C GLY A 114 11.27 -11.25 -1.43
N LEU A 115 9.94 -11.28 -1.55
CA LEU A 115 9.21 -11.71 -2.74
C LEU A 115 8.21 -10.64 -3.14
N LEU A 116 8.37 -10.09 -4.33
CA LEU A 116 7.46 -9.09 -4.90
C LEU A 116 6.67 -9.71 -6.07
N PRO A 117 5.40 -10.10 -5.87
CA PRO A 117 4.54 -10.54 -6.97
C PRO A 117 4.12 -9.34 -7.83
N LEU A 118 4.23 -9.51 -9.14
CA LEU A 118 3.92 -8.53 -10.17
C LEU A 118 2.99 -9.14 -11.22
N VAL A 119 1.96 -8.38 -11.58
CA VAL A 119 0.91 -8.80 -12.52
C VAL A 119 0.61 -7.63 -13.46
N PRO A 120 0.61 -7.84 -14.79
CA PRO A 120 0.32 -6.75 -15.72
C PRO A 120 -0.99 -6.02 -15.39
N GLY A 121 -0.96 -4.70 -15.45
CA GLY A 121 -2.06 -3.81 -15.11
C GLY A 121 -2.21 -3.51 -13.62
N MET A 122 -1.34 -4.01 -12.73
CA MET A 122 -1.43 -3.71 -11.30
C MET A 122 -0.82 -2.35 -10.95
N PRO A 123 -1.42 -1.60 -10.00
CA PRO A 123 -0.83 -0.36 -9.52
C PRO A 123 0.46 -0.63 -8.75
N VAL A 124 1.49 0.16 -9.01
CA VAL A 124 2.79 0.12 -8.34
C VAL A 124 3.20 1.51 -7.89
N ILE A 125 4.08 1.57 -6.88
CA ILE A 125 4.61 2.83 -6.34
C ILE A 125 6.13 2.75 -6.33
N LEU A 126 6.79 3.80 -6.83
CA LEU A 126 8.23 3.95 -6.65
C LEU A 126 8.55 4.25 -5.19
N THR A 127 9.48 3.50 -4.61
CA THR A 127 9.91 3.68 -3.21
C THR A 127 11.22 4.47 -3.08
N GLN A 128 11.87 4.78 -4.21
CA GLN A 128 13.16 5.46 -4.26
C GLN A 128 13.15 6.61 -5.25
N ASN A 129 14.01 7.59 -5.01
CA ASN A 129 14.29 8.66 -5.96
C ASN A 129 15.34 8.16 -6.95
N ILE A 130 14.95 8.04 -8.23
CA ILE A 130 15.82 7.50 -9.27
C ILE A 130 16.36 8.64 -10.15
N ALA A 131 15.45 9.47 -10.67
CA ALA A 131 15.77 10.59 -11.55
C ALA A 131 14.75 11.71 -11.28
N ILE A 132 15.07 12.54 -10.29
CA ILE A 132 14.16 13.59 -9.78
C ILE A 132 13.82 14.59 -10.88
N GLU A 133 14.79 14.90 -11.74
CA GLU A 133 14.68 15.75 -12.91
C GLU A 133 13.73 15.20 -13.99
N LEU A 134 13.52 13.88 -14.01
CA LEU A 134 12.55 13.21 -14.88
C LEU A 134 11.22 12.91 -14.17
N GLY A 135 11.10 13.34 -12.90
CA GLY A 135 9.95 13.06 -12.06
C GLY A 135 9.92 11.65 -11.46
N LEU A 136 10.94 10.80 -11.67
CA LEU A 136 10.99 9.45 -11.08
C LEU A 136 11.40 9.53 -9.61
N ILE A 137 10.40 9.82 -8.77
CA ILE A 137 10.55 10.09 -7.34
C ILE A 137 9.77 9.10 -6.47
N ASN A 138 10.18 8.98 -5.21
CA ASN A 138 9.47 8.20 -4.21
C ASN A 138 8.01 8.69 -4.05
N GLY A 139 7.06 7.75 -4.09
CA GLY A 139 5.63 7.99 -4.01
C GLY A 139 4.95 8.18 -5.37
N MET A 140 5.70 8.15 -6.49
CA MET A 140 5.10 8.16 -7.82
C MET A 140 4.35 6.86 -8.10
N ASN A 141 3.10 6.99 -8.55
CA ASN A 141 2.26 5.87 -8.97
C ASN A 141 2.57 5.47 -10.42
N GLY A 142 2.50 4.17 -10.71
CA GLY A 142 2.60 3.61 -12.04
C GLY A 142 1.71 2.39 -12.22
N ILE A 143 1.78 1.80 -13.40
CA ILE A 143 1.14 0.53 -13.74
C ILE A 143 2.24 -0.40 -14.23
N PHE A 144 2.31 -1.61 -13.66
CA PHE A 144 3.22 -2.66 -14.13
C PHE A 144 2.70 -3.33 -15.40
#